data_AF-A0AA50ZSS1-F1
#
_entry.id   AF-A0AA50ZSS1-F1
#
_cell.length_a   1.000
_cell.length_b   1.000
_cell.length_c   1.000
_cell.angle_alpha   90.00
_cell.angle_beta   90.00
_cell.angle_gamma   90.00
#
_symmetry.space_group_name_H-M   'P 1'
#
loop_
_entity.id
_entity.type
_entity.pdbx_description
1 polymer ?
#
loop_
_entity_poly.entity_id
_entity_poly.type
_entity_poly.pdbx_seq_one_letter_code
_entity_poly.pdbx_strand_id
1 'polypeptide(L)' 'ATGGGRLRHEHFEMARLQVARRLDMKRMFAIWRVDPPWQPVTKKGQGQRMGGGKGAIDHYVTPI' A
#
# COMPACT_ATOMS: atom_id res chain seq x y z
N ALA A 1 9.69 2.34 -11.42
CA ALA A 1 8.42 3.05 -11.64
C ALA A 1 8.67 4.15 -12.67
N THR A 2 7.81 4.32 -13.67
CA THR A 2 7.94 5.39 -14.68
C THR A 2 6.95 6.54 -14.45
N GLY A 3 6.16 6.47 -13.37
CA GLY A 3 5.22 7.50 -12.93
C GLY A 3 4.88 7.31 -11.45
N GLY A 4 4.31 8.36 -10.84
CA GLY A 4 3.97 8.37 -9.42
C GLY A 4 2.69 7.60 -9.09
N GLY A 5 2.58 7.13 -7.84
CA GLY A 5 1.44 6.35 -7.37
C GLY A 5 1.38 6.17 -5.85
N ARG A 6 0.40 5.38 -5.39
CA ARG A 6 0.23 5.01 -3.99
C ARG A 6 0.14 3.50 -3.84
N LEU A 7 0.98 2.94 -2.98
CA LEU A 7 0.98 1.52 -2.65
C LEU A 7 0.19 1.27 -1.37
N ARG A 8 -0.89 0.49 -1.46
CA ARG A 8 -1.61 -0.06 -0.30
C ARG A 8 -0.98 -1.37 0.15
N HIS A 9 -1.29 -1.80 1.36
CA HIS A 9 -0.88 -3.09 1.92
C HIS A 9 -1.14 -4.27 0.95
N GLU A 10 -2.30 -4.28 0.29
CA GLU A 10 -2.67 -5.31 -0.71
C GLU A 10 -1.66 -5.44 -1.85
N HIS A 11 -1.08 -4.32 -2.30
CA HIS A 11 -0.07 -4.32 -3.36
C HIS A 11 1.23 -4.98 -2.89
N PHE A 12 1.63 -4.73 -1.63
CA PHE A 12 2.79 -5.37 -1.02
C PHE A 12 2.57 -6.89 -0.88
N GLU A 13 1.38 -7.32 -0.45
CA GLU A 13 1.07 -8.76 -0.32
C GLU A 13 1.09 -9.47 -1.67
N MET A 14 0.53 -8.85 -2.71
CA MET A 14 0.59 -9.39 -4.06
C MET A 14 2.04 -9.51 -4.56
N ALA A 15 2.86 -8.47 -4.35
CA ALA A 15 4.28 -8.51 -4.73
C ALA A 15 5.04 -9.60 -3.94
N ARG A 16 4.83 -9.69 -2.62
CA ARG A 16 5.46 -10.69 -1.75
C ARG A 16 5.13 -12.11 -2.19
N LEU A 17 3.85 -12.40 -2.45
CA LEU A 17 3.40 -13.71 -2.89
C LEU A 17 3.98 -14.09 -4.26
N GLN A 18 4.02 -13.16 -5.21
CA GLN A 18 4.57 -13.44 -6.55
C GLN A 18 6.08 -13.66 -6.52
N VAL A 19 6.83 -12.84 -5.77
CA VAL A 19 8.27 -13.01 -5.60
C VAL A 19 8.57 -14.33 -4.90
N ALA A 20 7.91 -14.61 -3.77
CA ALA A 20 8.14 -15.84 -3.01
C ALA A 20 7.85 -17.11 -3.83
N ARG A 21 6.85 -17.09 -4.73
CA ARG A 21 6.52 -18.23 -5.59
C ARG A 21 7.55 -18.52 -6.69
N ARG A 22 8.30 -17.52 -7.13
CA ARG A 22 9.21 -17.62 -8.28
C ARG A 22 10.69 -17.58 -7.91
N LEU A 23 11.01 -17.23 -6.67
CA LEU A 23 12.37 -17.04 -6.19
C LEU A 23 12.99 -18.39 -5.78
N ASP A 24 14.16 -18.71 -6.32
CA ASP A 24 14.96 -19.86 -5.86
C ASP A 24 15.63 -19.51 -4.52
N MET A 25 15.05 -20.01 -3.43
CA MET A 25 15.48 -19.72 -2.06
C MET A 25 16.91 -20.19 -1.75
N LYS A 26 17.54 -21.05 -2.57
CA LYS A 26 18.92 -21.50 -2.34
C LYS A 26 19.97 -20.56 -2.92
N ARG A 27 19.60 -19.74 -3.91
CA ARG A 27 20.55 -18.96 -4.72
C ARG A 27 20.22 -17.48 -4.77
N MET A 28 18.99 -17.10 -4.43
CA MET A 28 18.48 -15.74 -4.58
C MET A 28 17.93 -15.23 -3.25
N PHE A 29 17.90 -13.90 -3.10
CA PHE A 29 17.23 -13.20 -2.02
C PHE A 29 16.58 -11.92 -2.55
N ALA A 30 15.64 -11.35 -1.80
CA ALA A 30 14.96 -10.10 -2.15
C ALA A 30 14.91 -9.17 -0.94
N ILE A 31 15.04 -7.87 -1.21
CA ILE A 31 14.92 -6.80 -0.22
C ILE A 31 13.87 -5.79 -0.68
N TRP A 32 13.06 -5.31 0.24
CA TRP A 32 12.13 -4.21 -0.04
C TRP A 32 12.90 -2.89 -0.02
N ARG A 33 12.72 -2.08 -1.06
CA ARG A 33 13.33 -0.75 -1.20
C ARG A 33 12.32 0.38 -0.97
N VAL A 34 11.18 0.02 -0.42
CA VAL A 34 10.04 0.90 -0.18
C VAL A 34 9.62 0.69 1.27
N ASP A 35 9.41 1.80 1.98
CA ASP A 35 8.96 1.77 3.36
C ASP A 35 7.54 1.20 3.49
N PRO A 36 7.19 0.62 4.66
CA PRO A 36 5.83 0.20 4.93
C PRO A 36 4.85 1.38 4.82
N PRO A 37 3.55 1.13 4.52
CA PRO A 37 2.54 2.17 4.43
C PRO A 37 2.48 3.05 5.68
N TRP A 38 2.71 4.35 5.52
CA TRP A 38 2.77 5.32 6.62
C TRP A 38 1.84 6.52 6.43
N GLN A 39 1.45 6.85 5.19
CA GLN A 39 0.59 7.99 4.90
C GLN A 39 -0.89 7.60 5.12
N PRO A 40 -1.61 8.23 6.07
CA PRO A 40 -3.01 7.92 6.30
C PRO A 40 -3.91 8.49 5.19
N VAL A 41 -4.82 7.66 4.67
CA VAL A 41 -5.89 8.05 3.76
C VAL A 41 -7.20 8.05 4.53
N THR A 42 -7.87 9.20 4.57
CA THR A 42 -9.15 9.34 5.26
C THR A 42 -10.33 9.17 4.32
N LYS A 43 -11.39 8.52 4.78
CA LYS A 43 -12.63 8.31 4.03
C LYS A 43 -13.82 8.72 4.88
N LYS A 44 -14.78 9.44 4.28
CA LYS A 44 -16.07 9.70 4.92
C LYS A 44 -16.98 8.48 4.75
N GLY A 45 -17.86 8.27 5.72
CA GLY A 45 -18.89 7.24 5.62
C GLY A 45 -19.74 7.42 4.37
N GLN A 46 -20.12 6.31 3.75
CA GLN A 46 -20.96 6.35 2.55
C GLN A 46 -22.32 6.98 2.89
N GLY A 47 -22.81 7.87 2.01
CA GLY A 47 -24.08 8.58 2.20
C GLY A 47 -24.03 9.81 3.10
N GLN A 48 -22.86 10.19 3.62
CA GLN A 48 -22.70 11.43 4.39
C GLN A 48 -22.70 12.67 3.48
N ARG A 49 -23.28 13.76 3.98
CA ARG A 49 -23.26 15.07 3.30
C ARG A 49 -21.85 15.69 3.36
N MET A 50 -21.61 16.69 2.51
CA MET A 50 -20.40 17.49 2.57
C MET A 50 -20.37 18.35 3.84
N GLY A 51 -19.16 18.66 4.35
CA GLY A 51 -18.97 19.35 5.64
C GLY A 51 -18.83 18.39 6.84
N GLY A 52 -18.92 18.92 8.07
CA GLY A 52 -18.89 18.11 9.31
C GLY A 52 -17.50 17.59 9.73
N GLY A 53 -16.42 18.18 9.20
CA GLY A 53 -15.04 17.79 9.53
C GLY A 53 -14.45 16.71 8.62
N LYS A 54 -13.28 16.19 9.02
CA LYS A 54 -12.51 15.19 8.29
C LYS A 54 -13.00 13.78 8.66
N GLY A 55 -13.03 12.87 7.69
CA GLY A 55 -13.39 11.47 7.93
C GLY A 55 -12.33 10.72 8.74
N ALA A 56 -12.69 9.53 9.22
CA ALA A 56 -11.75 8.62 9.88
C ALA A 56 -10.68 8.11 8.90
N ILE A 57 -9.57 7.61 9.45
CA ILE A 57 -8.54 6.93 8.67
C ILE A 57 -9.10 5.58 8.20
N ASP A 58 -9.03 5.34 6.89
CA ASP A 58 -9.51 4.11 6.25
C ASP A 58 -8.36 3.12 6.06
N HIS A 59 -7.24 3.59 5.49
CA HIS A 59 -6.04 2.78 5.26
C HIS A 59 -4.79 3.66 5.18
N TYR A 60 -3.63 3.00 5.18
CA TYR A 60 -2.34 3.64 4.96
C TYR A 60 -1.77 3.31 3.58
N VAL A 61 -0.99 4.23 3.03
CA VAL A 61 -0.28 4.07 1.76
C VAL A 61 1.19 4.47 1.87
N THR A 62 2.02 3.97 0.97
CA THR A 62 3.34 4.53 0.68
C THR A 62 3.26 5.28 -0.67
N PRO A 63 3.53 6.59 -0.71
CA PRO A 63 3.64 7.32 -1.97
C PRO A 63 4.95 6.95 -2.68
N ILE A 64 4.89 6.74 -4.00
CA ILE A 64 6.02 6.33 -4.85
C ILE A 64 6.11 7.27 -6.06
#